data_AF-A0A420TF51-F1
#
_entry.id   AF-A0A420TF51-F1
#
_cell.length_a   1.000
_cell.length_b   1.000
_cell.length_c   1.000
_cell.angle_alpha   90.00
_cell.angle_beta   90.00
_cell.angle_gamma   90.00
#
_symmetry.space_group_name_H-M   'P 1'
#
loop_
_entity.id
_entity.type
_entity.pdbx_description
1 polymer ?
#
loop_
_entity_poly.entity_id
_entity_poly.type
_entity_poly.pdbx_seq_one_letter_code
_entity_poly.pdbx_strand_id
1 'polypeptide(L)'
;MSGEDATRRFTRAMHQVYGDFDKDADTWTPPDNPGAGGHKGRYLWTDAFGVVNFITLYEETTDNKYLTLAKRLVQTVHDVLGRTRDGKSSLPGATDAEPLKGGLRIGKEREAGSDGDGQYHHYLTLWMFALNRLSWATQDSSFNDLAIQLAKAIHPKFCFQSSGGLKMVWKISVDMNKVLVPTEGHLDAAAGFVVYRMLQETAVQQGRKDQLLKQEISDYEEVMDQRGSMYPSGDPLDLGMGLWTCHFYPHEDWSQNFTQQAMDLVDDLLDGKATDMSGSASKRLAFREFGACLGVQCVEPDEPLKEQVSTLIDFWEEHIHQHDGDGLKPISQVMYAAAVIPG
;
A
#
# COMPACT_ATOMS: atom_id res chain seq x y z
N MET A 1 16.77 18.25 -7.56
CA MET A 1 15.46 18.91 -7.80
C MET A 1 15.21 19.91 -6.68
N SER A 2 14.64 21.10 -6.94
CA SER A 2 14.23 21.99 -5.85
C SER A 2 12.94 21.48 -5.21
N GLY A 3 12.80 21.60 -3.87
CA GLY A 3 11.61 21.09 -3.16
C GLY A 3 10.28 21.59 -3.73
N GLU A 4 10.19 22.87 -4.09
CA GLU A 4 8.98 23.48 -4.66
C GLU A 4 8.54 22.85 -6.00
N ASP A 5 9.49 22.37 -6.81
CA ASP A 5 9.19 21.70 -8.08
C ASP A 5 8.67 20.27 -7.83
N ALA A 6 9.27 19.56 -6.87
CA ALA A 6 8.85 18.21 -6.47
C ALA A 6 7.42 18.23 -5.91
N THR A 7 7.09 19.15 -5.00
CA THR A 7 5.73 19.29 -4.45
C THR A 7 4.72 19.58 -5.55
N ARG A 8 5.04 20.45 -6.51
CA ARG A 8 4.16 20.75 -7.65
C ARG A 8 3.90 19.52 -8.53
N ARG A 9 4.94 18.75 -8.87
CA ARG A 9 4.83 17.50 -9.65
C ARG A 9 3.96 16.48 -8.90
N PHE A 10 4.20 16.32 -7.60
CA PHE A 10 3.43 15.47 -6.69
C PHE A 10 1.95 15.84 -6.66
N THR A 11 1.62 17.11 -6.37
CA THR A 11 0.23 17.57 -6.29
C THR A 11 -0.50 17.40 -7.62
N ARG A 12 0.17 17.68 -8.75
CA ARG A 12 -0.40 17.47 -10.09
C ARG A 12 -0.77 16.01 -10.33
N ALA A 13 0.09 15.07 -9.92
CA ALA A 13 -0.19 13.64 -10.05
C ALA A 13 -1.39 13.22 -9.20
N MET A 14 -1.48 13.70 -7.97
CA MET A 14 -2.64 13.47 -7.11
C MET A 14 -3.94 14.01 -7.73
N HIS A 15 -3.92 15.18 -8.38
CA HIS A 15 -5.09 15.71 -9.10
C HIS A 15 -5.57 14.81 -10.24
N GLN A 16 -4.67 14.06 -10.90
CA GLN A 16 -5.06 13.14 -11.97
C GLN A 16 -5.94 11.98 -11.47
N VAL A 17 -5.87 11.66 -10.17
CA VAL A 17 -6.56 10.53 -9.54
C VAL A 17 -7.76 11.04 -8.73
N TYR A 18 -7.51 12.02 -7.89
CA TYR A 18 -8.45 12.51 -6.87
C TYR A 18 -9.23 13.76 -7.30
N GLY A 19 -9.05 14.18 -8.56
CA GLY A 19 -9.75 15.31 -9.15
C GLY A 19 -9.33 16.64 -8.52
N ASP A 20 -10.21 17.63 -8.65
CA ASP A 20 -10.01 18.96 -8.07
C ASP A 20 -10.31 18.95 -6.57
N PHE A 21 -9.24 18.92 -5.76
CA PHE A 21 -9.27 19.05 -4.30
C PHE A 21 -8.75 20.41 -3.82
N ASP A 22 -8.63 21.42 -4.71
CA ASP A 22 -8.30 22.79 -4.32
C ASP A 22 -9.52 23.55 -3.76
N LYS A 23 -10.71 22.97 -3.96
CA LYS A 23 -11.97 23.42 -3.38
C LYS A 23 -12.04 23.09 -1.89
N ASP A 24 -13.16 23.47 -1.28
CA ASP A 24 -13.44 23.20 0.13
C ASP A 24 -13.29 21.71 0.48
N ALA A 25 -12.25 21.41 1.26
CA ALA A 25 -11.91 20.06 1.68
C ALA A 25 -13.04 19.40 2.48
N ASP A 26 -13.86 20.17 3.21
CA ASP A 26 -14.96 19.63 4.02
C ASP A 26 -16.13 19.10 3.19
N THR A 27 -16.17 19.42 1.89
CA THR A 27 -17.23 18.97 0.97
C THR A 27 -16.70 18.11 -0.18
N TRP A 28 -15.37 17.99 -0.30
CA TRP A 28 -14.72 17.24 -1.38
C TRP A 28 -15.04 15.75 -1.32
N THR A 29 -15.42 15.12 -2.42
CA THR A 29 -15.55 13.67 -2.50
C THR A 29 -14.66 13.19 -3.65
N PRO A 30 -13.82 12.17 -3.45
CA PRO A 30 -12.98 11.67 -4.53
C PRO A 30 -13.85 11.22 -5.70
N PRO A 31 -13.47 11.50 -6.96
CA PRO A 31 -14.31 11.20 -8.11
C PRO A 31 -14.46 9.69 -8.31
N ASP A 32 -15.58 9.29 -8.91
CA ASP A 32 -15.84 7.89 -9.29
C ASP A 32 -15.18 7.53 -10.64
N ASN A 33 -14.83 8.52 -11.47
CA ASN A 33 -14.22 8.34 -12.78
C ASN A 33 -13.22 9.48 -13.12
N PRO A 34 -11.95 9.17 -13.45
CA PRO A 34 -11.35 7.84 -13.37
C PRO A 34 -11.17 7.37 -11.91
N GLY A 35 -11.16 8.31 -10.95
CA GLY A 35 -10.94 8.00 -9.54
C GLY A 35 -9.63 7.26 -9.31
N ALA A 36 -9.60 6.44 -8.27
CA ALA A 36 -8.53 5.49 -8.01
C ALA A 36 -8.56 4.27 -8.96
N GLY A 37 -9.45 4.27 -9.96
CA GLY A 37 -9.78 3.09 -10.77
C GLY A 37 -10.69 2.11 -10.03
N GLY A 38 -11.06 1.02 -10.70
CA GLY A 38 -11.87 -0.03 -10.10
C GLY A 38 -13.36 0.32 -9.93
N HIS A 39 -14.08 -0.58 -9.27
CA HIS A 39 -15.53 -0.51 -9.11
C HIS A 39 -15.95 0.70 -8.25
N LYS A 40 -16.71 1.62 -8.86
CA LYS A 40 -17.10 2.93 -8.30
C LYS A 40 -15.88 3.81 -7.99
N GLY A 41 -14.82 3.71 -8.80
CA GLY A 41 -13.63 4.56 -8.71
C GLY A 41 -12.77 4.35 -7.48
N ARG A 42 -12.92 3.21 -6.79
CA ARG A 42 -12.09 2.83 -5.64
C ARG A 42 -11.30 1.57 -5.90
N TYR A 43 -10.03 1.62 -5.53
CA TYR A 43 -9.10 0.52 -5.65
C TYR A 43 -8.12 0.58 -4.48
N LEU A 44 -8.17 -0.42 -3.60
CA LEU A 44 -7.69 -0.28 -2.23
C LEU A 44 -6.19 0.08 -2.12
N TRP A 45 -5.34 -0.42 -3.03
CA TRP A 45 -3.92 -0.05 -3.06
C TRP A 45 -3.71 1.41 -3.44
N THR A 46 -4.39 1.86 -4.50
CA THR A 46 -4.31 3.23 -4.99
C THR A 46 -4.82 4.21 -3.94
N ASP A 47 -5.93 3.87 -3.28
CA ASP A 47 -6.50 4.67 -2.20
C ASP A 47 -5.60 4.67 -0.95
N ALA A 48 -4.93 3.57 -0.61
CA ALA A 48 -3.98 3.53 0.51
C ALA A 48 -2.80 4.50 0.29
N PHE A 49 -2.20 4.47 -0.90
CA PHE A 49 -1.22 5.48 -1.30
C PHE A 49 -1.82 6.88 -1.36
N GLY A 50 -3.08 7.04 -1.76
CA GLY A 50 -3.76 8.33 -1.73
C GLY A 50 -3.81 8.96 -0.35
N VAL A 51 -4.17 8.17 0.68
CA VAL A 51 -4.21 8.62 2.07
C VAL A 51 -2.81 9.03 2.54
N VAL A 52 -1.80 8.19 2.31
CA VAL A 52 -0.41 8.49 2.69
C VAL A 52 0.10 9.72 1.96
N ASN A 53 -0.18 9.85 0.66
CA ASN A 53 0.25 10.99 -0.14
C ASN A 53 -0.42 12.31 0.29
N PHE A 54 -1.68 12.29 0.75
CA PHE A 54 -2.28 13.47 1.37
C PHE A 54 -1.61 13.82 2.71
N ILE A 55 -1.20 12.83 3.50
CA ILE A 55 -0.41 13.08 4.71
C ILE A 55 0.94 13.70 4.34
N THR A 56 1.63 13.19 3.31
CA THR A 56 2.88 13.76 2.81
C THR A 56 2.69 15.22 2.36
N LEU A 57 1.60 15.54 1.65
CA LEU A 57 1.30 16.94 1.30
C LEU A 57 1.05 17.82 2.52
N TYR A 58 0.46 17.29 3.59
CA TYR A 58 0.38 18.01 4.86
C TYR A 58 1.77 18.26 5.46
N GLU A 59 2.66 17.27 5.50
CA GLU A 59 4.02 17.45 6.03
C GLU A 59 4.83 18.49 5.22
N GLU A 60 4.71 18.45 3.88
CA GLU A 60 5.44 19.36 2.99
C GLU A 60 4.92 20.80 3.02
N THR A 61 3.64 21.01 3.33
CA THR A 61 2.98 22.34 3.20
C THR A 61 2.45 22.90 4.51
N THR A 62 2.27 22.06 5.52
CA THR A 62 1.55 22.32 6.79
C THR A 62 0.08 22.72 6.63
N ASP A 63 -0.51 22.54 5.45
CA ASP A 63 -1.91 22.89 5.16
C ASP A 63 -2.87 21.78 5.63
N ASN A 64 -3.63 22.06 6.70
CA ASN A 64 -4.59 21.13 7.31
C ASN A 64 -5.68 20.62 6.35
N LYS A 65 -5.89 21.26 5.19
CA LYS A 65 -6.82 20.75 4.18
C LYS A 65 -6.45 19.32 3.78
N TYR A 66 -5.17 18.98 3.70
CA TYR A 66 -4.75 17.67 3.25
C TYR A 66 -5.08 16.55 4.25
N LEU A 67 -5.02 16.83 5.56
CA LEU A 67 -5.52 15.89 6.57
C LEU A 67 -7.05 15.71 6.48
N THR A 68 -7.78 16.77 6.14
CA THR A 68 -9.22 16.69 5.90
C THR A 68 -9.53 15.83 4.67
N LEU A 69 -8.80 16.02 3.57
CA LEU A 69 -8.89 15.18 2.37
C LEU A 69 -8.57 13.71 2.67
N ALA A 70 -7.51 13.42 3.43
CA ALA A 70 -7.14 12.07 3.83
C ALA A 70 -8.26 11.38 4.64
N LYS A 71 -8.85 12.07 5.62
CA LYS A 71 -9.99 11.55 6.41
C LYS A 71 -11.20 11.24 5.53
N ARG A 72 -11.51 12.13 4.57
CA ARG A 72 -12.64 11.94 3.65
C ARG A 72 -12.40 10.82 2.65
N LEU A 73 -11.17 10.62 2.21
CA LEU A 73 -10.80 9.48 1.40
C LEU A 73 -11.01 8.17 2.19
N VAL A 74 -10.55 8.10 3.45
CA VAL A 74 -10.81 6.95 4.34
C VAL A 74 -12.30 6.65 4.47
N GLN A 75 -13.12 7.68 4.76
CA GLN A 75 -14.57 7.52 4.86
C GLN A 75 -15.16 6.97 3.56
N THR A 76 -14.76 7.54 2.41
CA THR A 76 -15.28 7.12 1.11
C THR A 76 -14.87 5.69 0.76
N VAL A 77 -13.65 5.27 1.10
CA VAL A 77 -13.19 3.89 0.93
C VAL A 77 -14.02 2.95 1.79
N HIS A 78 -14.33 3.29 3.04
CA HIS A 78 -15.15 2.43 3.90
C HIS A 78 -16.61 2.36 3.39
N ASP A 79 -17.16 3.47 2.90
CA ASP A 79 -18.51 3.52 2.33
C ASP A 79 -18.66 2.77 1.01
N VAL A 80 -17.58 2.64 0.24
CA VAL A 80 -17.59 1.91 -1.04
C VAL A 80 -17.10 0.48 -0.86
N LEU A 81 -15.86 0.29 -0.40
CA LEU A 81 -15.18 -1.01 -0.31
C LEU A 81 -15.53 -1.80 0.94
N GLY A 82 -16.04 -1.16 2.00
CA GLY A 82 -16.61 -1.82 3.19
C GLY A 82 -18.08 -2.24 3.04
N ARG A 83 -18.66 -2.07 1.85
CA ARG A 83 -20.04 -2.46 1.52
C ARG A 83 -20.10 -3.49 0.40
N THR A 84 -21.24 -4.15 0.26
CA THR A 84 -21.59 -4.97 -0.91
C THR A 84 -21.50 -4.14 -2.19
N ARG A 85 -21.32 -4.77 -3.35
CA ARG A 85 -21.12 -4.06 -4.63
C ARG A 85 -22.29 -3.14 -4.98
N ASP A 86 -23.51 -3.56 -4.68
CA ASP A 86 -24.71 -2.73 -4.85
C ASP A 86 -24.80 -1.56 -3.84
N GLY A 87 -23.94 -1.52 -2.83
CA GLY A 87 -23.85 -0.49 -1.79
C GLY A 87 -24.91 -0.61 -0.69
N LYS A 88 -25.79 -1.62 -0.74
CA LYS A 88 -26.97 -1.67 0.14
C LYS A 88 -26.62 -2.10 1.56
N SER A 89 -25.64 -3.00 1.71
CA SER A 89 -25.30 -3.61 3.00
C SER A 89 -23.81 -3.47 3.27
N SER A 90 -23.44 -3.37 4.55
CA SER A 90 -22.04 -3.57 4.97
C SER A 90 -21.60 -5.01 4.65
N LEU A 91 -20.29 -5.24 4.55
CA LEU A 91 -19.76 -6.59 4.36
C LEU A 91 -20.14 -7.52 5.54
N PRO A 92 -20.32 -8.84 5.30
CA PRO A 92 -20.70 -9.78 6.35
C PRO A 92 -19.78 -9.70 7.57
N GLY A 93 -20.37 -9.54 8.75
CA GLY A 93 -19.64 -9.38 10.03
C GLY A 93 -19.44 -7.93 10.47
N ALA A 94 -19.51 -6.95 9.57
CA ALA A 94 -19.41 -5.54 9.92
C ALA A 94 -20.65 -5.03 10.66
N THR A 95 -20.45 -4.07 11.57
CA THR A 95 -21.52 -3.33 12.26
C THR A 95 -21.15 -1.84 12.33
N ASP A 96 -22.07 -0.96 12.73
CA ASP A 96 -21.76 0.47 12.86
C ASP A 96 -20.64 0.75 13.88
N ALA A 97 -20.54 -0.07 14.94
CA ALA A 97 -19.47 0.03 15.93
C ALA A 97 -18.18 -0.69 15.51
N GLU A 98 -18.29 -1.69 14.62
CA GLU A 98 -17.17 -2.48 14.11
C GLU A 98 -17.20 -2.54 12.57
N PRO A 99 -16.97 -1.41 11.88
CA PRO A 99 -17.21 -1.31 10.44
C PRO A 99 -16.26 -2.15 9.58
N LEU A 100 -15.06 -2.46 10.08
CA LEU A 100 -14.03 -3.21 9.35
C LEU A 100 -13.99 -4.71 9.69
N LYS A 101 -14.94 -5.20 10.50
CA LYS A 101 -15.03 -6.62 10.86
C LYS A 101 -15.38 -7.54 9.70
N GLY A 102 -15.96 -6.97 8.63
CA GLY A 102 -16.17 -7.66 7.36
C GLY A 102 -14.99 -7.58 6.39
N GLY A 103 -13.90 -6.93 6.79
CA GLY A 103 -12.77 -6.63 5.91
C GLY A 103 -13.08 -5.51 4.91
N LEU A 104 -12.32 -5.44 3.81
CA LEU A 104 -12.54 -4.50 2.70
C LEU A 104 -12.37 -5.22 1.37
N ARG A 105 -13.25 -4.91 0.41
CA ARG A 105 -13.07 -5.34 -0.98
C ARG A 105 -11.84 -4.65 -1.59
N ILE A 106 -11.16 -5.33 -2.51
CA ILE A 106 -10.07 -4.72 -3.30
C ILE A 106 -10.58 -3.68 -4.29
N GLY A 107 -11.81 -3.83 -4.80
CA GLY A 107 -12.41 -2.89 -5.73
C GLY A 107 -12.22 -3.24 -7.20
N LYS A 108 -11.93 -4.49 -7.57
CA LYS A 108 -11.86 -4.87 -8.99
C LYS A 108 -13.23 -4.75 -9.69
N GLU A 109 -13.21 -4.36 -10.97
CA GLU A 109 -14.44 -4.24 -11.76
C GLU A 109 -15.15 -5.58 -11.96
N ARG A 110 -14.40 -6.65 -12.26
CA ARG A 110 -14.95 -8.00 -12.34
C ARG A 110 -15.30 -8.50 -10.95
N GLU A 111 -16.53 -8.95 -10.74
CA GLU A 111 -17.00 -9.38 -9.41
C GLU A 111 -16.38 -10.70 -8.93
N ALA A 112 -16.28 -11.70 -9.80
CA ALA A 112 -15.91 -13.07 -9.42
C ALA A 112 -14.64 -13.58 -10.14
N GLY A 113 -14.06 -14.64 -9.57
CA GLY A 113 -12.89 -15.35 -10.10
C GLY A 113 -11.58 -15.02 -9.36
N SER A 114 -10.52 -15.75 -9.67
CA SER A 114 -9.18 -15.54 -9.11
C SER A 114 -8.67 -14.11 -9.36
N ASP A 115 -9.04 -13.52 -10.50
CA ASP A 115 -8.72 -12.14 -10.89
C ASP A 115 -9.88 -11.14 -10.70
N GLY A 116 -10.99 -11.57 -10.07
CA GLY A 116 -12.11 -10.69 -9.74
C GLY A 116 -11.91 -9.91 -8.44
N ASP A 117 -12.98 -9.32 -7.94
CA ASP A 117 -13.04 -8.70 -6.62
C ASP A 117 -12.82 -9.77 -5.53
N GLY A 118 -12.70 -9.32 -4.29
CA GLY A 118 -12.34 -10.17 -3.15
C GLY A 118 -11.58 -9.37 -2.13
N GLN A 119 -10.89 -10.07 -1.23
CA GLN A 119 -10.00 -9.46 -0.27
C GLN A 119 -8.60 -10.03 -0.47
N TYR A 120 -7.60 -9.14 -0.50
CA TYR A 120 -6.20 -9.48 -0.72
C TYR A 120 -5.41 -9.05 0.49
N HIS A 121 -4.58 -9.95 1.02
CA HIS A 121 -3.86 -9.72 2.27
C HIS A 121 -2.99 -8.45 2.19
N HIS A 122 -2.08 -8.36 1.22
CA HIS A 122 -1.16 -7.22 1.09
C HIS A 122 -1.85 -5.87 0.81
N TYR A 123 -3.03 -5.87 0.16
CA TYR A 123 -3.80 -4.63 -0.01
C TYR A 123 -4.40 -4.17 1.32
N LEU A 124 -4.89 -5.11 2.12
CA LEU A 124 -5.44 -4.83 3.44
C LEU A 124 -4.35 -4.38 4.42
N THR A 125 -3.16 -4.98 4.39
CA THR A 125 -2.03 -4.54 5.24
C THR A 125 -1.53 -3.15 4.84
N LEU A 126 -1.46 -2.83 3.54
CA LEU A 126 -1.13 -1.47 3.09
C LEU A 126 -2.20 -0.46 3.54
N TRP A 127 -3.48 -0.83 3.53
CA TRP A 127 -4.55 0.01 4.06
C TRP A 127 -4.45 0.21 5.58
N MET A 128 -4.11 -0.84 6.34
CA MET A 128 -3.84 -0.74 7.78
C MET A 128 -2.69 0.24 8.06
N PHE A 129 -1.63 0.17 7.26
CA PHE A 129 -0.52 1.13 7.33
C PHE A 129 -1.01 2.56 7.11
N ALA A 130 -1.79 2.81 6.05
CA ALA A 130 -2.33 4.14 5.76
C ALA A 130 -3.20 4.70 6.92
N LEU A 131 -4.06 3.87 7.51
CA LEU A 131 -4.85 4.23 8.70
C LEU A 131 -3.97 4.54 9.91
N ASN A 132 -2.91 3.75 10.12
CA ASN A 132 -1.96 3.99 11.20
C ASN A 132 -1.22 5.33 11.03
N ARG A 133 -0.73 5.63 9.83
CA ARG A 133 -0.11 6.94 9.52
C ARG A 133 -1.07 8.09 9.75
N LEU A 134 -2.34 7.94 9.33
CA LEU A 134 -3.36 8.96 9.56
C LEU A 134 -3.61 9.18 11.05
N SER A 135 -3.56 8.13 11.88
CA SER A 135 -3.72 8.24 13.34
C SER A 135 -2.66 9.16 13.95
N TRP A 136 -1.42 9.09 13.47
CA TRP A 136 -0.33 9.94 13.92
C TRP A 136 -0.49 11.38 13.44
N ALA A 137 -0.68 11.55 12.13
CA ALA A 137 -0.79 12.88 11.52
C ALA A 137 -1.96 13.70 12.08
N THR A 138 -3.04 13.02 12.50
CA THR A 138 -4.24 13.68 13.04
C THR A 138 -4.35 13.65 14.55
N GLN A 139 -3.43 12.97 15.24
CA GLN A 139 -3.48 12.67 16.68
C GLN A 139 -4.80 12.01 17.13
N ASP A 140 -5.44 11.27 16.22
CA ASP A 140 -6.69 10.56 16.45
C ASP A 140 -6.43 9.06 16.45
N SER A 141 -6.37 8.47 17.65
CA SER A 141 -6.11 7.04 17.85
C SER A 141 -7.15 6.13 17.20
N SER A 142 -8.37 6.65 16.90
CA SER A 142 -9.44 5.83 16.33
C SER A 142 -9.06 5.24 14.97
N PHE A 143 -8.19 5.89 14.19
CA PHE A 143 -7.71 5.32 12.93
C PHE A 143 -6.82 4.10 13.15
N ASN A 144 -5.95 4.09 14.16
CA ASN A 144 -5.17 2.90 14.50
C ASN A 144 -6.06 1.80 15.11
N ASP A 145 -7.08 2.18 15.89
CA ASP A 145 -8.07 1.22 16.40
C ASP A 145 -8.82 0.53 15.24
N LEU A 146 -9.17 1.26 14.17
CA LEU A 146 -9.74 0.70 12.94
C LEU A 146 -8.77 -0.25 12.23
N ALA A 147 -7.48 0.11 12.14
CA ALA A 147 -6.46 -0.78 11.56
C ALA A 147 -6.33 -2.09 12.34
N ILE A 148 -6.34 -2.04 13.68
CA ILE A 148 -6.31 -3.22 14.56
C ILE A 148 -7.58 -4.05 14.43
N GLN A 149 -8.74 -3.41 14.30
CA GLN A 149 -10.00 -4.11 14.06
C GLN A 149 -9.96 -4.88 12.74
N LEU A 150 -9.45 -4.26 11.67
CA LEU A 150 -9.29 -4.90 10.37
C LEU A 150 -8.31 -6.08 10.46
N ALA A 151 -7.17 -5.89 11.13
CA ALA A 151 -6.15 -6.92 11.34
C ALA A 151 -6.74 -8.17 12.00
N LYS A 152 -7.43 -8.00 13.13
CA LYS A 152 -8.07 -9.11 13.86
C LYS A 152 -9.15 -9.82 13.05
N ALA A 153 -9.91 -9.07 12.26
CA ALA A 153 -11.00 -9.64 11.47
C ALA A 153 -10.49 -10.55 10.36
N ILE A 154 -9.44 -10.11 9.66
CA ILE A 154 -8.96 -10.79 8.44
C ILE A 154 -7.88 -11.83 8.72
N HIS A 155 -7.06 -11.66 9.77
CA HIS A 155 -5.95 -12.58 10.09
C HIS A 155 -6.33 -14.07 10.09
N PRO A 156 -7.35 -14.54 10.84
CA PRO A 156 -7.70 -15.96 10.87
C PRO A 156 -8.26 -16.51 9.55
N LYS A 157 -8.49 -15.64 8.55
CA LYS A 157 -8.97 -16.01 7.21
C LYS A 157 -7.83 -16.12 6.21
N PHE A 158 -6.73 -15.39 6.45
CA PHE A 158 -5.55 -15.40 5.61
C PHE A 158 -4.43 -16.27 6.16
N CYS A 159 -4.29 -16.37 7.47
CA CYS A 159 -3.28 -17.16 8.18
C CYS A 159 -3.96 -18.13 9.15
N PHE A 160 -3.79 -19.44 8.93
CA PHE A 160 -4.47 -20.46 9.72
C PHE A 160 -3.71 -21.78 9.75
N GLN A 161 -3.92 -22.54 10.83
CA GLN A 161 -3.29 -23.85 11.01
C GLN A 161 -3.74 -24.84 9.91
N SER A 162 -2.78 -25.52 9.31
CA SER A 162 -2.99 -26.65 8.42
C SER A 162 -2.26 -27.89 8.90
N SER A 163 -2.45 -29.03 8.22
CA SER A 163 -1.75 -30.29 8.55
C SER A 163 -0.22 -30.20 8.44
N GLY A 164 0.30 -29.23 7.69
CA GLY A 164 1.73 -29.03 7.46
C GLY A 164 2.34 -27.84 8.22
N GLY A 165 1.62 -27.29 9.21
CA GLY A 165 2.00 -26.05 9.88
C GLY A 165 1.08 -24.89 9.52
N LEU A 166 1.46 -23.71 9.97
CA LEU A 166 0.77 -22.47 9.65
C LEU A 166 0.78 -22.22 8.13
N LYS A 167 -0.38 -21.89 7.59
CA LYS A 167 -0.56 -21.65 6.16
C LYS A 167 -1.08 -20.24 5.94
N MET A 168 -0.49 -19.57 4.95
CA MET A 168 -0.97 -18.31 4.44
C MET A 168 -1.61 -18.47 3.04
N VAL A 169 -2.57 -17.60 2.73
CA VAL A 169 -3.19 -17.49 1.40
C VAL A 169 -3.20 -16.05 0.93
N TRP A 170 -3.18 -15.84 -0.38
CA TRP A 170 -3.02 -14.52 -1.00
C TRP A 170 -4.36 -13.79 -1.11
N LYS A 171 -5.43 -14.55 -1.41
CA LYS A 171 -6.75 -14.00 -1.71
C LYS A 171 -7.89 -14.86 -1.19
N ILE A 172 -8.88 -14.20 -0.59
CA ILE A 172 -10.16 -14.79 -0.18
C ILE A 172 -11.35 -14.06 -0.83
N SER A 173 -12.53 -14.69 -0.77
CA SER A 173 -13.79 -14.11 -1.24
C SER A 173 -14.20 -12.89 -0.43
N VAL A 174 -15.05 -12.04 -1.00
CA VAL A 174 -15.56 -10.80 -0.36
C VAL A 174 -16.18 -11.08 1.02
N ASP A 175 -16.90 -12.20 1.17
CA ASP A 175 -17.52 -12.64 2.42
C ASP A 175 -16.56 -13.39 3.36
N MET A 176 -15.29 -13.52 3.00
CA MET A 176 -14.22 -14.22 3.72
C MET A 176 -14.48 -15.72 3.99
N ASN A 177 -15.41 -16.36 3.26
CA ASN A 177 -15.77 -17.75 3.47
C ASN A 177 -15.03 -18.75 2.56
N LYS A 178 -14.32 -18.26 1.53
CA LYS A 178 -13.62 -19.10 0.56
C LYS A 178 -12.25 -18.57 0.25
N VAL A 179 -11.26 -19.47 0.22
CA VAL A 179 -9.95 -19.20 -0.37
C VAL A 179 -10.12 -19.19 -1.89
N LEU A 180 -9.70 -18.10 -2.53
CA LEU A 180 -9.77 -17.95 -3.99
C LEU A 180 -8.40 -18.17 -4.64
N VAL A 181 -7.31 -17.78 -3.97
CA VAL A 181 -5.95 -18.10 -4.40
C VAL A 181 -5.16 -18.64 -3.21
N PRO A 182 -4.83 -19.95 -3.21
CA PRO A 182 -4.32 -20.65 -2.03
C PRO A 182 -2.79 -20.60 -1.86
N THR A 183 -2.09 -19.85 -2.71
CA THR A 183 -0.67 -19.51 -2.59
C THR A 183 -0.51 -18.25 -1.75
N GLU A 184 0.70 -17.95 -1.28
CA GLU A 184 1.04 -16.67 -0.64
C GLU A 184 1.77 -15.76 -1.63
N GLY A 185 1.66 -14.45 -1.46
CA GLY A 185 2.52 -13.49 -2.14
C GLY A 185 3.93 -13.49 -1.55
N HIS A 186 4.91 -13.10 -2.35
CA HIS A 186 6.33 -13.14 -2.01
C HIS A 186 6.67 -12.39 -0.71
N LEU A 187 6.01 -11.25 -0.47
CA LEU A 187 6.25 -10.40 0.70
C LEU A 187 5.13 -10.43 1.73
N ASP A 188 4.07 -11.23 1.52
CA ASP A 188 2.83 -11.14 2.29
C ASP A 188 3.07 -11.34 3.80
N ALA A 189 3.88 -12.34 4.17
CA ALA A 189 4.20 -12.63 5.57
C ALA A 189 5.03 -11.50 6.22
N ALA A 190 6.05 -11.00 5.52
CA ALA A 190 6.90 -9.91 6.01
C ALA A 190 6.12 -8.60 6.16
N ALA A 191 5.28 -8.26 5.18
CA ALA A 191 4.40 -7.10 5.25
C ALA A 191 3.38 -7.23 6.40
N GLY A 192 2.81 -8.42 6.61
CA GLY A 192 1.97 -8.72 7.76
C GLY A 192 2.69 -8.51 9.09
N PHE A 193 3.87 -9.10 9.25
CA PHE A 193 4.72 -8.98 10.44
C PHE A 193 5.02 -7.51 10.79
N VAL A 194 5.56 -6.76 9.83
CA VAL A 194 5.97 -5.35 10.00
C VAL A 194 4.79 -4.46 10.35
N VAL A 195 3.69 -4.56 9.59
CA VAL A 195 2.50 -3.72 9.81
C VAL A 195 1.85 -4.05 11.16
N TYR A 196 1.68 -5.32 11.50
CA TYR A 196 1.00 -5.69 12.75
C TYR A 196 1.81 -5.28 13.98
N ARG A 197 3.15 -5.40 13.94
CA ARG A 197 4.03 -4.85 14.97
C ARG A 197 3.86 -3.34 15.10
N MET A 198 3.87 -2.62 13.98
CA MET A 198 3.69 -1.17 13.95
C MET A 198 2.33 -0.72 14.53
N LEU A 199 1.25 -1.44 14.23
CA LEU A 199 -0.08 -1.19 14.80
C LEU A 199 -0.07 -1.36 16.32
N GLN A 200 0.55 -2.44 16.82
CA GLN A 200 0.65 -2.72 18.25
C GLN A 200 1.50 -1.68 18.99
N GLU A 201 2.66 -1.33 18.44
CA GLU A 201 3.54 -0.29 19.00
C GLU A 201 2.83 1.06 19.06
N THR A 202 2.13 1.45 17.99
CA THR A 202 1.32 2.66 17.96
C THR A 202 0.20 2.62 19.00
N ALA A 203 -0.46 1.48 19.18
CA ALA A 203 -1.51 1.32 20.17
C ALA A 203 -0.98 1.60 21.59
N VAL A 204 0.18 1.03 21.94
CA VAL A 204 0.82 1.26 23.25
C VAL A 204 1.15 2.74 23.44
N GLN A 205 1.74 3.39 22.43
CA GLN A 205 2.08 4.81 22.49
C GLN A 205 0.85 5.72 22.61
N GLN A 206 -0.29 5.30 22.06
CA GLN A 206 -1.59 5.99 22.17
C GLN A 206 -2.39 5.56 23.42
N GLY A 207 -1.76 4.89 24.39
CA GLY A 207 -2.37 4.52 25.67
C GLY A 207 -3.37 3.36 25.61
N ARG A 208 -3.35 2.56 24.53
CA ARG A 208 -4.09 1.30 24.44
C ARG A 208 -3.32 0.17 25.15
N LYS A 209 -3.97 -1.00 25.25
CA LYS A 209 -3.36 -2.19 25.85
C LYS A 209 -2.19 -2.68 24.99
N ASP A 210 -1.16 -3.20 25.65
CA ASP A 210 -0.12 -3.97 25.00
C ASP A 210 -0.65 -5.36 24.57
N GLN A 211 0.09 -6.03 23.67
CA GLN A 211 -0.17 -7.40 23.21
C GLN A 211 -1.52 -7.60 22.51
N LEU A 212 -2.09 -6.54 21.93
CA LEU A 212 -3.37 -6.61 21.20
C LEU A 212 -3.31 -7.49 19.96
N LEU A 213 -2.15 -7.63 19.32
CA LEU A 213 -1.90 -8.40 18.09
C LEU A 213 -0.80 -9.46 18.28
N LYS A 214 -0.51 -9.84 19.54
CA LYS A 214 0.62 -10.71 19.86
C LYS A 214 0.58 -12.04 19.14
N GLN A 215 -0.59 -12.67 19.07
CA GLN A 215 -0.72 -13.97 18.39
C GLN A 215 -0.51 -13.79 16.89
N GLU A 216 -1.13 -12.78 16.30
CA GLU A 216 -1.05 -12.52 14.87
C GLU A 216 0.38 -12.18 14.42
N ILE A 217 1.13 -11.44 15.24
CA ILE A 217 2.56 -11.17 15.01
C ILE A 217 3.39 -12.46 15.08
N SER A 218 3.15 -13.30 16.10
CA SER A 218 3.85 -14.59 16.26
C SER A 218 3.55 -15.55 15.11
N ASP A 219 2.34 -15.51 14.57
CA ASP A 219 1.95 -16.30 13.41
C ASP A 219 2.76 -15.89 12.17
N TYR A 220 2.93 -14.60 11.88
CA TYR A 220 3.76 -14.18 10.75
C TYR A 220 5.24 -14.53 10.93
N GLU A 221 5.76 -14.42 12.15
CA GLU A 221 7.12 -14.84 12.48
C GLU A 221 7.32 -16.34 12.18
N GLU A 222 6.37 -17.20 12.59
CA GLU A 222 6.41 -18.63 12.27
C GLU A 222 6.34 -18.90 10.76
N VAL A 223 5.51 -18.17 10.01
CA VAL A 223 5.45 -18.31 8.53
C VAL A 223 6.79 -17.93 7.89
N MET A 224 7.41 -16.83 8.33
CA MET A 224 8.71 -16.40 7.83
C MET A 224 9.80 -17.44 8.14
N ASP A 225 9.82 -17.99 9.35
CA ASP A 225 10.77 -19.03 9.75
C ASP A 225 10.61 -20.31 8.92
N GLN A 226 9.37 -20.73 8.63
CA GLN A 226 9.08 -21.93 7.84
C GLN A 226 9.50 -21.82 6.37
N ARG A 227 9.47 -20.61 5.81
CA ARG A 227 9.78 -20.36 4.38
C ARG A 227 11.23 -19.99 4.15
N GLY A 228 11.95 -19.66 5.23
CA GLY A 228 13.27 -19.05 5.16
C GLY A 228 13.16 -17.53 5.09
N SER A 229 14.26 -16.85 5.38
CA SER A 229 14.31 -15.39 5.43
C SER A 229 13.83 -14.77 4.11
N MET A 230 13.18 -13.61 4.23
CA MET A 230 12.79 -12.76 3.11
C MET A 230 13.98 -12.57 2.16
N TYR A 231 13.78 -12.78 0.87
CA TYR A 231 14.78 -12.58 -0.17
C TYR A 231 14.27 -11.61 -1.23
N PRO A 232 15.12 -10.78 -1.86
CA PRO A 232 14.65 -9.81 -2.83
C PRO A 232 14.27 -10.48 -4.16
N SER A 233 13.29 -9.89 -4.84
CA SER A 233 12.81 -10.32 -6.16
C SER A 233 13.38 -9.41 -7.25
N GLY A 234 13.56 -9.93 -8.47
CA GLY A 234 13.89 -9.12 -9.63
C GLY A 234 12.70 -8.30 -10.16
N ASP A 235 11.50 -8.50 -9.64
CA ASP A 235 10.35 -7.64 -9.94
C ASP A 235 10.54 -6.25 -9.27
N PRO A 236 10.46 -5.13 -10.01
CA PRO A 236 10.72 -3.81 -9.46
C PRO A 236 9.80 -3.41 -8.30
N LEU A 237 8.52 -3.81 -8.36
CA LEU A 237 7.58 -3.46 -7.30
C LEU A 237 7.90 -4.25 -6.03
N ASP A 238 8.09 -5.56 -6.14
CA ASP A 238 8.44 -6.40 -5.00
C ASP A 238 9.78 -5.96 -4.39
N LEU A 239 10.79 -5.64 -5.20
CA LEU A 239 12.08 -5.14 -4.72
C LEU A 239 11.91 -3.86 -3.89
N GLY A 240 11.19 -2.88 -4.45
CA GLY A 240 10.92 -1.61 -3.81
C GLY A 240 10.06 -1.72 -2.54
N MET A 241 8.96 -2.46 -2.60
CA MET A 241 8.11 -2.69 -1.42
C MET A 241 8.85 -3.49 -0.33
N GLY A 242 9.80 -4.33 -0.70
CA GLY A 242 10.67 -5.02 0.24
C GLY A 242 11.63 -4.08 0.96
N LEU A 243 12.32 -3.20 0.23
CA LEU A 243 13.18 -2.15 0.80
C LEU A 243 12.36 -1.21 1.70
N TRP A 244 11.18 -0.79 1.23
CA TRP A 244 10.21 -0.03 2.04
C TRP A 244 9.73 -0.82 3.27
N THR A 245 9.64 -2.14 3.25
CA THR A 245 9.28 -2.91 4.46
C THR A 245 10.43 -2.91 5.46
N CYS A 246 11.67 -3.03 4.96
CA CYS A 246 12.89 -3.14 5.77
C CYS A 246 13.25 -1.83 6.51
N HIS A 247 12.98 -0.66 5.91
CA HIS A 247 13.38 0.63 6.50
C HIS A 247 12.71 0.94 7.84
N PHE A 248 11.58 0.29 8.18
CA PHE A 248 10.94 0.47 9.48
C PHE A 248 11.69 -0.21 10.64
N TYR A 249 12.45 -1.26 10.35
CA TYR A 249 13.24 -2.00 11.34
C TYR A 249 14.68 -2.26 10.83
N PRO A 250 15.47 -1.19 10.56
CA PRO A 250 16.75 -1.28 9.83
C PRO A 250 17.88 -1.96 10.63
N HIS A 251 17.63 -2.24 11.91
CA HIS A 251 18.61 -2.84 12.81
C HIS A 251 18.36 -4.34 13.07
N GLU A 252 17.32 -4.93 12.46
CA GLU A 252 17.05 -6.36 12.60
C GLU A 252 17.77 -7.15 11.50
N ASP A 253 18.31 -8.32 11.85
CA ASP A 253 19.16 -9.12 10.96
C ASP A 253 18.47 -9.46 9.63
N TRP A 254 17.16 -9.79 9.65
CA TRP A 254 16.41 -10.09 8.43
C TRP A 254 16.30 -8.88 7.51
N SER A 255 16.16 -7.68 8.07
CA SER A 255 16.04 -6.43 7.33
C SER A 255 17.38 -6.01 6.72
N GLN A 256 18.47 -6.14 7.48
CA GLN A 256 19.82 -5.89 6.98
C GLN A 256 20.22 -6.88 5.87
N ASN A 257 19.95 -8.17 6.07
CA ASN A 257 20.24 -9.20 5.08
C ASN A 257 19.43 -9.01 3.79
N PHE A 258 18.15 -8.65 3.90
CA PHE A 258 17.33 -8.33 2.72
C PHE A 258 17.87 -7.10 2.00
N THR A 259 18.10 -6.00 2.74
CA THR A 259 18.57 -4.73 2.17
C THR A 259 19.89 -4.91 1.43
N GLN A 260 20.86 -5.61 2.03
CA GLN A 260 22.15 -5.87 1.39
C GLN A 260 22.01 -6.63 0.06
N GLN A 261 21.18 -7.68 0.01
CA GLN A 261 20.94 -8.44 -1.23
C GLN A 261 20.11 -7.64 -2.25
N ALA A 262 19.20 -6.78 -1.78
CA ALA A 262 18.35 -5.97 -2.62
C ALA A 262 19.16 -4.90 -3.35
N MET A 263 20.16 -4.29 -2.71
CA MET A 263 21.02 -3.27 -3.33
C MET A 263 21.78 -3.82 -4.54
N ASP A 264 22.24 -5.07 -4.50
CA ASP A 264 22.89 -5.72 -5.66
C ASP A 264 21.94 -5.80 -6.88
N LEU A 265 20.64 -6.03 -6.64
CA LEU A 265 19.63 -6.08 -7.70
C LEU A 265 19.18 -4.69 -8.17
N VAL A 266 19.22 -3.70 -7.28
CA VAL A 266 18.90 -2.30 -7.60
C VAL A 266 19.90 -1.76 -8.63
N ASP A 267 21.19 -2.02 -8.42
CA ASP A 267 22.24 -1.62 -9.36
C ASP A 267 21.99 -2.21 -10.76
N ASP A 268 21.66 -3.52 -10.83
CA ASP A 268 21.35 -4.19 -12.09
C ASP A 268 20.08 -3.63 -12.77
N LEU A 269 19.06 -3.28 -11.98
CA LEU A 269 17.80 -2.72 -12.46
C LEU A 269 18.00 -1.31 -13.02
N LEU A 270 18.72 -0.45 -12.30
CA LEU A 270 18.84 0.97 -12.61
C LEU A 270 19.99 1.29 -13.60
N ASP A 271 21.03 0.45 -13.69
CA ASP A 271 22.06 0.56 -14.74
C ASP A 271 21.54 0.25 -16.15
N GLY A 272 20.27 -0.16 -16.29
CA GLY A 272 19.67 -0.56 -17.57
C GLY A 272 20.26 -1.84 -18.15
N LYS A 273 21.08 -2.56 -17.37
CA LYS A 273 21.65 -3.89 -17.73
C LYS A 273 20.61 -5.00 -17.57
N ALA A 274 19.60 -4.80 -16.71
CA ALA A 274 18.42 -5.65 -16.68
C ALA A 274 17.77 -5.64 -18.08
N THR A 275 17.67 -6.83 -18.68
CA THR A 275 17.12 -7.03 -20.03
C THR A 275 15.72 -6.44 -20.23
N ASP A 276 14.97 -6.22 -19.15
CA ASP A 276 13.61 -5.67 -19.13
C ASP A 276 13.55 -4.13 -19.21
N MET A 277 14.58 -3.43 -18.73
CA MET A 277 14.67 -1.96 -18.74
C MET A 277 15.16 -1.40 -20.08
N SER A 278 15.79 -2.23 -20.90
CA SER A 278 16.16 -1.94 -22.30
C SER A 278 14.96 -1.95 -23.27
N GLY A 279 13.77 -2.30 -22.79
CA GLY A 279 12.52 -2.30 -23.55
C GLY A 279 11.91 -0.92 -23.71
N SER A 280 11.10 -0.75 -24.77
CA SER A 280 10.25 0.45 -24.92
C SER A 280 9.28 0.58 -23.75
N ALA A 281 8.94 1.83 -23.37
CA ALA A 281 7.99 2.10 -22.28
C ALA A 281 6.69 1.28 -22.38
N SER A 282 6.23 0.95 -23.60
CA SER A 282 5.05 0.11 -23.87
C SER A 282 5.12 -1.35 -23.42
N LYS A 283 6.29 -1.84 -23.01
CA LYS A 283 6.50 -3.20 -22.48
C LYS A 283 6.77 -3.23 -20.98
N ARG A 284 6.90 -2.06 -20.36
CA ARG A 284 7.26 -1.87 -18.95
C ARG A 284 6.07 -1.30 -18.20
N LEU A 285 6.06 -1.38 -16.87
CA LEU A 285 4.95 -0.89 -16.07
C LEU A 285 5.43 0.19 -15.09
N ALA A 286 5.04 1.44 -15.35
CA ALA A 286 5.49 2.60 -14.59
C ALA A 286 5.33 2.45 -13.07
N PHE A 287 4.15 2.01 -12.61
CA PHE A 287 3.88 1.84 -11.18
C PHE A 287 4.82 0.84 -10.49
N ARG A 288 5.33 -0.18 -11.20
CA ARG A 288 6.26 -1.15 -10.62
C ARG A 288 7.62 -0.50 -10.37
N GLU A 289 8.10 0.24 -11.35
CA GLU A 289 9.40 0.92 -11.26
C GLU A 289 9.38 2.11 -10.32
N PHE A 290 8.25 2.84 -10.22
CA PHE A 290 8.06 3.80 -9.15
C PHE A 290 8.07 3.15 -7.76
N GLY A 291 7.58 1.91 -7.64
CA GLY A 291 7.75 1.11 -6.43
C GLY A 291 9.21 0.90 -6.05
N ALA A 292 10.05 0.53 -7.03
CA ALA A 292 11.50 0.43 -6.84
C ALA A 292 12.10 1.77 -6.39
N CYS A 293 11.79 2.88 -7.10
CA CYS A 293 12.26 4.22 -6.75
C CYS A 293 11.88 4.63 -5.32
N LEU A 294 10.65 4.34 -4.89
CA LEU A 294 10.19 4.58 -3.52
C LEU A 294 11.06 3.81 -2.52
N GLY A 295 11.16 2.49 -2.69
CA GLY A 295 11.90 1.62 -1.77
C GLY A 295 13.38 1.98 -1.65
N VAL A 296 14.04 2.27 -2.78
CA VAL A 296 15.43 2.69 -2.82
C VAL A 296 15.64 3.98 -2.03
N GLN A 297 14.74 4.96 -2.16
CA GLN A 297 14.88 6.21 -1.43
C GLN A 297 14.67 6.05 0.09
N CYS A 298 13.88 5.06 0.53
CA CYS A 298 13.67 4.79 1.96
C CYS A 298 14.92 4.26 2.69
N VAL A 299 15.92 3.77 1.96
CA VAL A 299 17.15 3.19 2.55
C VAL A 299 18.37 4.09 2.42
N GLU A 300 18.16 5.40 2.26
CA GLU A 300 19.21 6.43 2.19
C GLU A 300 20.31 6.11 1.15
N PRO A 301 19.96 6.05 -0.15
CA PRO A 301 20.89 5.66 -1.20
C PRO A 301 22.04 6.66 -1.34
N ASP A 302 23.15 6.24 -1.92
CA ASP A 302 24.25 7.15 -2.23
C ASP A 302 23.91 8.11 -3.40
N GLU A 303 24.74 9.12 -3.63
CA GLU A 303 24.47 10.14 -4.66
C GLU A 303 24.33 9.58 -6.08
N PRO A 304 25.18 8.64 -6.56
CA PRO A 304 24.99 7.99 -7.84
C PRO A 304 23.61 7.34 -7.99
N LEU A 305 23.17 6.60 -6.96
CA LEU A 305 21.90 5.91 -6.99
C LEU A 305 20.71 6.89 -6.92
N LYS A 306 20.83 8.01 -6.19
CA LYS A 306 19.86 9.11 -6.25
C LYS A 306 19.72 9.68 -7.66
N GLU A 307 20.83 9.86 -8.38
CA GLU A 307 20.81 10.36 -9.76
C GLU A 307 20.11 9.38 -10.71
N GLN A 308 20.34 8.08 -10.53
CA GLN A 308 19.65 7.03 -11.30
C GLN A 308 18.15 7.01 -11.02
N VAL A 309 17.74 7.10 -9.75
CA VAL A 309 16.32 7.21 -9.35
C VAL A 309 15.67 8.44 -9.99
N SER A 310 16.33 9.60 -9.93
CA SER A 310 15.83 10.84 -10.57
C SER A 310 15.68 10.66 -12.07
N THR A 311 16.67 10.05 -12.73
CA THR A 311 16.65 9.79 -14.18
C THR A 311 15.47 8.90 -14.55
N LEU A 312 15.19 7.87 -13.75
CA LEU A 312 14.08 6.96 -14.00
C LEU A 312 12.71 7.63 -13.80
N ILE A 313 12.59 8.47 -12.78
CA ILE A 313 11.38 9.27 -12.53
C ILE A 313 11.11 10.23 -13.69
N ASP A 314 12.14 10.92 -14.18
CA ASP A 314 12.02 11.85 -15.31
C ASP A 314 11.69 11.12 -16.61
N PHE A 315 12.30 9.96 -16.86
CA PHE A 315 11.93 9.09 -17.98
C PHE A 315 10.44 8.74 -17.95
N TRP A 316 9.92 8.30 -16.81
CA TRP A 316 8.51 7.94 -16.72
C TRP A 316 7.58 9.14 -16.74
N GLU A 317 7.98 10.33 -16.28
CA GLU A 317 7.11 11.51 -16.40
C GLU A 317 6.73 11.78 -17.86
N GLU A 318 7.67 11.59 -18.79
CA GLU A 318 7.42 11.74 -20.24
C GLU A 318 6.55 10.60 -20.83
N HIS A 319 6.52 9.44 -20.16
CA HIS A 319 5.94 8.20 -20.70
C HIS A 319 4.77 7.63 -19.86
N ILE A 320 4.35 8.30 -18.78
CA ILE A 320 3.40 7.77 -17.80
C ILE A 320 2.03 7.44 -18.42
N HIS A 321 1.70 8.08 -19.54
CA HIS A 321 0.45 7.91 -20.28
C HIS A 321 0.41 6.65 -21.16
N GLN A 322 1.51 5.93 -21.31
CA GLN A 322 1.65 4.80 -22.24
C GLN A 322 0.67 3.65 -21.96
N HIS A 323 0.21 3.51 -20.71
CA HIS A 323 -0.70 2.46 -20.25
C HIS A 323 -2.06 3.02 -19.75
N ASP A 324 -2.43 4.24 -20.16
CA ASP A 324 -3.70 4.84 -19.75
C ASP A 324 -4.91 3.99 -20.19
N GLY A 325 -4.82 3.31 -21.33
CA GLY A 325 -5.85 2.41 -21.84
C GLY A 325 -6.03 1.09 -21.07
N ASP A 326 -5.04 0.71 -20.27
CA ASP A 326 -5.04 -0.55 -19.50
C ASP A 326 -5.66 -0.38 -18.10
N GLY A 327 -6.16 0.82 -17.78
CA GLY A 327 -6.69 1.15 -16.45
C GLY A 327 -5.62 1.33 -15.38
N LEU A 328 -4.33 1.39 -15.76
CA LEU A 328 -3.20 1.51 -14.85
C LEU A 328 -2.82 2.96 -14.51
N LYS A 329 -3.45 3.94 -15.17
CA LYS A 329 -3.20 5.37 -14.91
C LYS A 329 -3.28 5.72 -13.42
N PRO A 330 -4.34 5.36 -12.67
CA PRO A 330 -4.46 5.82 -11.28
C PRO A 330 -3.36 5.30 -10.36
N ILE A 331 -3.02 4.01 -10.47
CA ILE A 331 -1.94 3.42 -9.66
C ILE A 331 -0.57 4.02 -10.04
N SER A 332 -0.30 4.22 -11.32
CA SER A 332 0.95 4.86 -11.76
C SER A 332 1.09 6.29 -11.24
N GLN A 333 0.01 7.06 -11.17
CA GLN A 333 0.04 8.45 -10.68
C GLN A 333 0.29 8.54 -9.16
N VAL A 334 -0.36 7.70 -8.35
CA VAL A 334 -0.09 7.73 -6.89
C VAL A 334 1.28 7.17 -6.54
N MET A 335 1.77 6.17 -7.28
CA MET A 335 3.12 5.63 -7.11
C MET A 335 4.17 6.63 -7.59
N TYR A 336 3.93 7.36 -8.69
CA TYR A 336 4.78 8.46 -9.13
C TYR A 336 4.92 9.53 -8.05
N ALA A 337 3.80 9.97 -7.44
CA ALA A 337 3.85 10.93 -6.35
C ALA A 337 4.72 10.43 -5.20
N ALA A 338 4.51 9.18 -4.74
CA ALA A 338 5.32 8.56 -3.70
C ALA A 338 6.80 8.37 -4.08
N ALA A 339 7.11 8.19 -5.37
CA ALA A 339 8.49 8.15 -5.84
C ALA A 339 9.14 9.54 -5.91
N VAL A 340 8.38 10.61 -6.17
CA VAL A 340 8.91 11.99 -6.20
C VAL A 340 9.19 12.51 -4.79
N ILE A 341 8.29 12.24 -3.84
CA ILE A 341 8.47 12.56 -2.42
C ILE A 341 8.11 11.29 -1.62
N PRO A 342 9.12 10.48 -1.22
CA PRO A 342 8.91 9.33 -0.35
C PRO A 342 8.54 9.88 1.04
N GLY A 343 7.25 9.73 1.37
CA GLY A 343 6.56 10.45 2.45
C GLY A 343 7.04 10.22 3.86
#